data_AF-A0A6J1U0Z6-F1
#
_entry.id   AF-A0A6J1U0Z6-F1
#
_cell.length_a   1.000
_cell.length_b   1.000
_cell.length_c   1.000
_cell.angle_alpha   90.00
_cell.angle_beta   90.00
_cell.angle_gamma   90.00
#
_symmetry.space_group_name_H-M   'P 1'
#
loop_
_entity.id
_entity.type
_entity.pdbx_description
1 polymer ?
#
loop_
_entity_poly.entity_id
_entity_poly.type
_entity_poly.pdbx_seq_one_letter_code
_entity_poly.pdbx_strand_id
1 'polypeptide(L)'
;MGNSTSRLYSALAKTLSSSVITKHQDYLEQTDSEFLDPIDPKDLLEECQIVLQNRPARLQRDFVDLRTSFVRNHQPIRVMQWNILAQALGEGKDNFIQCPMEALRWEERKCLILEEILAYQPDILCLQEVDHYFDTFQPLLSRLGYQCAFLSKPCSPCLDVECNNGPDGCALFFLKDRFTLINNTNIRLTAMKFKTNQVAIVQTLKCNETGKLFCVAVTHLKARNGWETFRSAQGADLLENLKQITQDAEIPLIVCGDFNAEPTEEVYKQFSESSLNLNSAYKLLSTNGLTEPPYTTWKIRPSGECRHTLDYIWYSQQTLKVDGALSLLTEEQIGPNRLPSFNYPSDHLSLVCDFTFNENPEKFLRLSEI
;
A
#
# COMPACT_ATOMS: atom_id res chain seq x y z
N MET A 1 28.28 -35.40 14.08
CA MET A 1 27.34 -35.06 12.99
C MET A 1 25.94 -35.07 13.57
N GLY A 2 25.15 -34.03 13.31
CA GLY A 2 23.71 -33.99 13.61
C GLY A 2 23.34 -33.27 14.91
N ASN A 3 22.88 -32.02 14.79
CA ASN A 3 21.62 -31.50 15.34
C ASN A 3 21.64 -29.96 15.30
N SER A 4 21.17 -29.39 14.19
CA SER A 4 20.99 -27.94 13.99
C SER A 4 19.62 -27.60 13.39
N THR A 5 18.58 -28.38 13.72
CA THR A 5 17.25 -28.27 13.08
C THR A 5 16.13 -27.85 14.03
N SER A 6 16.40 -27.32 15.23
CA SER A 6 15.33 -26.97 16.18
C SER A 6 15.16 -25.47 16.51
N ARG A 7 15.70 -24.54 15.71
CA ARG A 7 15.47 -23.08 15.91
C ARG A 7 14.70 -22.38 14.79
N LEU A 8 14.36 -23.08 13.71
CA LEU A 8 13.77 -22.50 12.49
C LEU A 8 12.24 -22.60 12.38
N TYR A 9 11.53 -22.97 13.46
CA TYR A 9 10.07 -23.11 13.44
C TYR A 9 9.30 -21.98 14.15
N SER A 10 9.95 -20.88 14.58
CA SER A 10 9.35 -20.01 15.61
C SER A 10 8.66 -18.73 15.12
N ALA A 11 8.93 -18.23 13.91
CA ALA A 11 8.40 -16.94 13.46
C ALA A 11 6.90 -17.02 13.08
N LEU A 12 6.52 -17.99 12.26
CA LEU A 12 5.11 -18.24 11.90
C LEU A 12 4.36 -19.09 12.93
N ALA A 13 5.04 -19.94 13.72
CA ALA A 13 4.34 -20.77 14.71
C ALA A 13 3.77 -19.97 15.89
N LYS A 14 4.40 -18.84 16.27
CA LYS A 14 3.87 -17.95 17.31
C LYS A 14 2.58 -17.23 16.91
N THR A 15 2.29 -17.12 15.61
CA THR A 15 1.01 -16.60 15.08
C THR A 15 -0.01 -17.69 14.78
N LEU A 16 0.40 -18.97 14.77
CA LEU A 16 -0.50 -20.12 14.60
C LEU A 16 -1.17 -20.59 15.90
N SER A 17 -0.75 -20.08 17.07
CA SER A 17 -1.37 -20.41 18.37
C SER A 17 -1.94 -19.17 19.07
N SER A 18 -3.19 -18.81 18.78
CA SER A 18 -3.97 -17.97 19.69
C SER A 18 -5.46 -18.30 19.65
N SER A 19 -5.79 -19.48 20.16
CA SER A 19 -7.08 -19.72 20.79
C SER A 19 -7.10 -19.10 22.19
N VAL A 20 -7.24 -17.76 22.27
CA VAL A 20 -7.63 -17.09 23.52
C VAL A 20 -8.63 -15.98 23.20
N ILE A 21 -9.90 -16.39 23.07
CA ILE A 21 -11.04 -15.50 23.20
C ILE A 21 -11.23 -15.25 24.70
N THR A 22 -10.96 -14.05 25.21
CA THR A 22 -11.91 -13.28 26.04
C THR A 22 -11.36 -11.92 26.54
N LYS A 23 -12.26 -10.92 26.48
CA LYS A 23 -12.27 -9.59 27.14
C LYS A 23 -11.49 -8.45 26.46
N HIS A 24 -12.23 -7.79 25.56
CA HIS A 24 -12.04 -6.39 25.20
C HIS A 24 -12.24 -5.46 26.40
N GLN A 25 -11.50 -4.34 26.35
CA GLN A 25 -11.39 -3.20 27.27
C GLN A 25 -10.35 -3.37 28.39
N ASP A 26 -9.38 -2.47 28.35
CA ASP A 26 -8.32 -2.18 29.34
C ASP A 26 -7.05 -3.03 29.34
N TYR A 27 -6.30 -3.09 28.23
CA TYR A 27 -4.82 -3.22 28.26
C TYR A 27 -4.21 -2.62 26.99
N LEU A 28 -4.04 -1.28 26.96
CA LEU A 28 -3.02 -0.64 26.14
C LEU A 28 -1.69 -0.73 26.92
N GLU A 29 -1.15 -1.93 27.08
CA GLU A 29 0.28 -2.08 27.29
C GLU A 29 0.92 -2.09 25.90
N GLN A 30 1.65 -1.01 25.60
CA GLN A 30 2.63 -1.02 24.52
C GLN A 30 3.56 -2.20 24.80
N THR A 31 3.39 -3.30 24.08
CA THR A 31 4.43 -4.30 23.98
C THR A 31 5.59 -3.61 23.29
N ASP A 32 6.67 -3.37 24.05
CA ASP A 32 7.90 -2.76 23.54
C ASP A 32 8.33 -3.48 22.26
N SER A 33 8.11 -2.85 21.10
CA SER A 33 8.54 -3.35 19.80
C SER A 33 10.07 -3.28 19.64
N GLU A 34 10.78 -2.86 20.68
CA GLU A 34 12.23 -2.63 20.67
C GLU A 34 13.08 -3.91 20.72
N PHE A 35 12.51 -5.11 20.90
CA PHE A 35 13.31 -6.33 21.10
C PHE A 35 12.80 -7.59 20.37
N LEU A 36 12.28 -7.45 19.15
CA LEU A 36 12.12 -8.63 18.28
C LEU A 36 13.39 -8.82 17.43
N ASP A 37 13.98 -10.02 17.52
CA ASP A 37 15.16 -10.38 16.72
C ASP A 37 14.86 -10.15 15.22
N PRO A 38 15.75 -9.46 14.47
CA PRO A 38 15.60 -9.30 13.03
C PRO A 38 15.38 -10.65 12.34
N ILE A 39 14.58 -10.64 11.28
CA ILE A 39 14.38 -11.82 10.44
C ILE A 39 15.13 -11.62 9.12
N ASP A 40 15.86 -12.63 8.66
CA ASP A 40 16.44 -12.60 7.32
C ASP A 40 15.29 -12.67 6.30
N PRO A 41 15.19 -11.72 5.35
CA PRO A 41 14.20 -11.76 4.27
C PRO A 41 14.16 -13.10 3.52
N LYS A 42 15.30 -13.79 3.40
CA LYS A 42 15.39 -15.10 2.74
C LYS A 42 14.76 -16.20 3.56
N ASP A 43 14.99 -16.23 4.88
CA ASP A 43 14.39 -17.22 5.76
C ASP A 43 12.86 -17.08 5.74
N LEU A 44 12.33 -15.85 5.79
CA LEU A 44 10.90 -15.60 5.68
C LEU A 44 10.33 -16.02 4.32
N LEU A 45 11.07 -15.77 3.23
CA LEU A 45 10.69 -16.21 1.89
C LEU A 45 10.64 -17.74 1.80
N GLU A 46 11.64 -18.45 2.34
CA GLU A 46 11.66 -19.90 2.39
C GLU A 46 10.48 -20.46 3.19
N GLU A 47 10.15 -19.86 4.34
CA GLU A 47 8.96 -20.20 5.13
C GLU A 47 7.67 -20.05 4.32
N CYS A 48 7.53 -18.95 3.56
CA CYS A 48 6.37 -18.73 2.67
C CYS A 48 6.31 -19.78 1.55
N GLN A 49 7.45 -20.10 0.93
CA GLN A 49 7.54 -21.08 -0.15
C GLN A 49 7.19 -22.50 0.30
N ILE A 50 7.49 -22.86 1.55
CA ILE A 50 7.07 -24.14 2.13
C ILE A 50 5.55 -24.23 2.21
N VAL A 51 4.87 -23.17 2.65
CA VAL A 51 3.40 -23.11 2.69
C VAL A 51 2.81 -23.20 1.29
N LEU A 52 3.44 -22.53 0.32
CA LEU A 52 2.99 -22.42 -1.06
C LEU A 52 3.52 -23.54 -1.98
N GLN A 53 4.21 -24.56 -1.46
CA GLN A 53 4.92 -25.55 -2.27
C GLN A 53 4.05 -26.32 -3.29
N ASN A 54 2.74 -26.43 -3.03
CA ASN A 54 1.77 -27.10 -3.91
C ASN A 54 0.93 -26.11 -4.74
N ARG A 55 1.30 -24.82 -4.72
CA ARG A 55 0.66 -23.75 -5.47
C ARG A 55 1.53 -23.35 -6.66
N PRO A 56 0.94 -22.84 -7.75
CA PRO A 56 1.75 -22.41 -8.87
C PRO A 56 2.49 -21.11 -8.53
N ALA A 57 3.62 -20.86 -9.20
CA ALA A 57 4.50 -19.75 -8.87
C ALA A 57 3.80 -18.38 -8.98
N ARG A 58 4.24 -17.41 -8.18
CA ARG A 58 3.75 -16.03 -8.28
C ARG A 58 3.85 -15.49 -9.71
N LEU A 59 2.93 -14.61 -10.06
CA LEU A 59 2.99 -13.89 -11.33
C LEU A 59 4.19 -12.95 -11.32
N GLN A 60 4.97 -12.95 -12.41
CA GLN A 60 6.14 -12.10 -12.57
C GLN A 60 5.78 -10.89 -13.43
N ARG A 61 6.30 -9.73 -13.05
CA ARG A 61 6.10 -8.44 -13.69
C ARG A 61 7.43 -7.72 -13.77
N ASP A 62 7.61 -6.93 -14.82
CA ASP A 62 8.88 -6.27 -15.14
C ASP A 62 8.84 -4.80 -14.75
N PHE A 63 9.97 -4.27 -14.28
CA PHE A 63 10.12 -2.84 -14.13
C PHE A 63 10.40 -2.20 -15.50
N VAL A 64 9.55 -1.25 -15.88
CA VAL A 64 9.78 -0.38 -17.03
C VAL A 64 10.70 0.75 -16.60
N ASP A 65 11.83 0.90 -17.29
CA ASP A 65 12.76 2.01 -17.09
C ASP A 65 12.17 3.30 -17.69
N LEU A 66 11.89 4.27 -16.83
CA LEU A 66 11.30 5.56 -17.19
C LEU A 66 12.31 6.71 -17.04
N ARG A 67 13.58 6.40 -16.76
CA ARG A 67 14.62 7.40 -16.57
C ARG A 67 14.86 8.19 -17.85
N THR A 68 14.95 9.50 -17.68
CA THR A 68 15.44 10.43 -18.71
C THR A 68 16.94 10.73 -18.57
N SER A 69 17.56 10.35 -17.44
CA SER A 69 18.99 10.49 -17.16
C SER A 69 19.51 9.28 -16.40
N PHE A 70 20.75 8.87 -16.70
CA PHE A 70 21.43 7.78 -16.02
C PHE A 70 22.23 8.22 -14.78
N VAL A 71 22.39 9.53 -14.57
CA VAL A 71 23.09 10.08 -13.41
C VAL A 71 22.13 10.13 -12.22
N ARG A 72 22.47 9.41 -11.15
CA ARG A 72 21.76 9.42 -9.87
C ARG A 72 22.65 10.02 -8.81
N ASN A 73 22.13 11.00 -8.08
CA ASN A 73 22.85 11.64 -6.97
C ASN A 73 22.45 11.08 -5.60
N HIS A 74 21.46 10.19 -5.58
CA HIS A 74 21.07 9.43 -4.40
C HIS A 74 20.38 8.12 -4.81
N GLN A 75 20.22 7.19 -3.89
CA GLN A 75 19.45 5.97 -4.14
C GLN A 75 17.95 6.30 -4.33
N PRO A 76 17.27 5.73 -5.35
CA PRO A 76 15.82 5.93 -5.54
C PRO A 76 15.00 5.54 -4.32
N ILE A 77 13.82 6.13 -4.18
CA ILE A 77 12.83 5.81 -3.16
C ILE A 77 11.77 4.93 -3.83
N ARG A 78 11.77 3.64 -3.51
CA ARG A 78 10.77 2.70 -3.99
C ARG A 78 9.51 2.78 -3.14
N VAL A 79 8.39 3.09 -3.78
CA VAL A 79 7.07 3.16 -3.14
C VAL A 79 6.17 2.08 -3.72
N MET A 80 5.56 1.29 -2.84
CA MET A 80 4.54 0.31 -3.20
C MET A 80 3.18 0.72 -2.65
N GLN A 81 2.17 0.71 -3.50
CA GLN A 81 0.77 0.96 -3.19
C GLN A 81 -0.04 -0.31 -3.47
N TRP A 82 -0.83 -0.77 -2.50
CA TRP A 82 -1.60 -2.00 -2.69
C TRP A 82 -2.84 -2.12 -1.79
N ASN A 83 -4.01 -2.29 -2.40
CA ASN A 83 -5.16 -2.87 -1.71
C ASN A 83 -4.92 -4.38 -1.60
N ILE A 84 -4.72 -4.89 -0.39
CA ILE A 84 -4.33 -6.30 -0.18
C ILE A 84 -5.52 -7.25 -0.07
N LEU A 85 -6.75 -6.74 -0.21
CA LEU A 85 -8.01 -7.43 0.04
C LEU A 85 -8.10 -7.92 1.50
N ALA A 86 -9.02 -7.39 2.29
CA ALA A 86 -9.18 -7.84 3.67
C ALA A 86 -9.63 -9.30 3.69
N GLN A 87 -9.07 -10.12 4.59
CA GLN A 87 -9.39 -11.54 4.68
C GLN A 87 -10.88 -11.77 4.93
N ALA A 88 -11.46 -11.01 5.88
CA ALA A 88 -12.88 -11.10 6.19
C ALA A 88 -13.76 -10.75 4.98
N LEU A 89 -13.37 -9.76 4.17
CA LEU A 89 -14.15 -9.36 3.01
C LEU A 89 -14.05 -10.38 1.88
N GLY A 90 -12.85 -10.91 1.62
CA GLY A 90 -12.61 -11.92 0.60
C GLY A 90 -13.45 -13.18 0.81
N GLU A 91 -13.54 -13.67 2.05
CA GLU A 91 -14.34 -14.85 2.39
C GLU A 91 -15.84 -14.55 2.51
N GLY A 92 -16.20 -13.41 3.11
CA GLY A 92 -17.57 -13.18 3.59
C GLY A 92 -18.43 -12.24 2.75
N LYS A 93 -17.85 -11.37 1.92
CA LYS A 93 -18.59 -10.29 1.25
C LYS A 93 -18.30 -10.14 -0.23
N ASP A 94 -17.08 -10.44 -0.67
CA ASP A 94 -16.66 -10.08 -2.02
C ASP A 94 -17.22 -11.00 -3.10
N ASN A 95 -17.52 -12.25 -2.74
CA ASN A 95 -18.16 -13.23 -3.62
C ASN A 95 -17.41 -13.43 -4.95
N PHE A 96 -16.13 -13.80 -4.90
CA PHE A 96 -15.33 -14.08 -6.10
C PHE A 96 -15.75 -15.41 -6.75
N ILE A 97 -16.72 -15.37 -7.67
CA ILE A 97 -17.39 -16.57 -8.21
C ILE A 97 -16.51 -17.48 -9.08
N GLN A 98 -15.34 -17.00 -9.52
CA GLN A 98 -14.35 -17.77 -10.30
C GLN A 98 -13.08 -18.08 -9.51
N CYS A 99 -12.98 -17.62 -8.26
CA CYS A 99 -11.84 -17.89 -7.38
C CYS A 99 -12.14 -19.12 -6.52
N PRO A 100 -11.26 -20.14 -6.51
CA PRO A 100 -11.37 -21.25 -5.57
C PRO A 100 -11.28 -20.75 -4.12
N MET A 101 -12.16 -21.23 -3.23
CA MET A 101 -12.15 -20.82 -1.82
C MET A 101 -10.83 -21.18 -1.12
N GLU A 102 -10.15 -22.23 -1.57
CA GLU A 102 -8.83 -22.62 -1.06
C GLU A 102 -7.78 -21.54 -1.32
N ALA A 103 -7.86 -20.83 -2.45
CA ALA A 103 -6.95 -19.73 -2.78
C ALA A 103 -7.19 -18.50 -1.89
N LEU A 104 -8.37 -18.40 -1.26
CA LEU A 104 -8.71 -17.32 -0.36
C LEU A 104 -8.26 -17.58 1.08
N ARG A 105 -7.77 -18.77 1.42
CA ARG A 105 -7.35 -19.10 2.78
C ARG A 105 -6.25 -18.17 3.27
N TRP A 106 -6.41 -17.64 4.48
CA TRP A 106 -5.48 -16.68 5.05
C TRP A 106 -4.04 -17.18 5.09
N GLU A 107 -3.81 -18.45 5.43
CA GLU A 107 -2.46 -19.01 5.49
C GLU A 107 -1.71 -18.88 4.16
N GLU A 108 -2.42 -19.03 3.04
CA GLU A 108 -1.86 -18.96 1.69
C GLU A 108 -1.75 -17.51 1.22
N ARG A 109 -2.82 -16.71 1.39
CA ARG A 109 -2.80 -15.29 0.99
C ARG A 109 -1.73 -14.51 1.74
N LYS A 110 -1.57 -14.75 3.05
CA LYS A 110 -0.50 -14.15 3.85
C LYS A 110 0.87 -14.36 3.22
N CYS A 111 1.17 -15.61 2.84
CA CYS A 111 2.46 -15.94 2.24
C CYS A 111 2.65 -15.25 0.89
N LEU A 112 1.62 -15.25 0.03
CA LEU A 112 1.69 -14.55 -1.26
C LEU A 112 1.85 -13.01 -1.10
N ILE A 113 1.21 -12.40 -0.11
CA ILE A 113 1.37 -10.96 0.19
C ILE A 113 2.81 -10.67 0.64
N LEU A 114 3.37 -11.52 1.52
CA LEU A 114 4.76 -11.38 1.97
C LEU A 114 5.75 -11.62 0.82
N GLU A 115 5.54 -12.63 -0.02
CA GLU A 115 6.37 -12.87 -1.21
C GLU A 115 6.38 -11.66 -2.16
N GLU A 116 5.22 -11.01 -2.38
CA GLU A 116 5.11 -9.81 -3.21
C GLU A 116 5.94 -8.65 -2.63
N ILE A 117 5.85 -8.40 -1.32
CA ILE A 117 6.62 -7.37 -0.62
C ILE A 117 8.13 -7.68 -0.71
N LEU A 118 8.52 -8.93 -0.45
CA LEU A 118 9.93 -9.36 -0.49
C LEU A 118 10.51 -9.35 -1.91
N ALA A 119 9.69 -9.61 -2.93
CA ALA A 119 10.10 -9.57 -4.32
C ALA A 119 10.42 -8.14 -4.78
N TYR A 120 9.66 -7.15 -4.31
CA TYR A 120 9.81 -5.77 -4.76
C TYR A 120 10.59 -4.87 -3.81
N GLN A 121 10.78 -5.27 -2.54
CA GLN A 121 11.60 -4.57 -1.53
C GLN A 121 11.30 -3.06 -1.46
N PRO A 122 10.04 -2.65 -1.17
CA PRO A 122 9.70 -1.25 -1.14
C PRO A 122 10.37 -0.53 0.03
N ASP A 123 10.91 0.67 -0.20
CA ASP A 123 11.38 1.52 0.90
C ASP A 123 10.20 2.08 1.70
N ILE A 124 9.05 2.26 1.04
CA ILE A 124 7.79 2.75 1.60
C ILE A 124 6.63 1.90 1.06
N LEU A 125 5.80 1.40 1.96
CA LEU A 125 4.67 0.52 1.65
C LEU A 125 3.37 1.12 2.17
N CYS A 126 2.44 1.37 1.25
CA CYS A 126 1.12 1.93 1.51
C CYS A 126 0.05 0.87 1.21
N LEU A 127 -0.65 0.41 2.25
CA LEU A 127 -1.64 -0.65 2.13
C LEU A 127 -3.06 -0.19 2.48
N GLN A 128 -4.05 -0.77 1.82
CA GLN A 128 -5.47 -0.67 2.17
C GLN A 128 -6.05 -2.06 2.44
N GLU A 129 -7.17 -2.09 3.15
CA GLU A 129 -7.86 -3.32 3.55
C GLU A 129 -7.01 -4.23 4.44
N VAL A 130 -6.24 -3.63 5.34
CA VAL A 130 -5.42 -4.39 6.28
C VAL A 130 -6.24 -4.75 7.52
N ASP A 131 -6.72 -5.99 7.61
CA ASP A 131 -7.40 -6.55 8.78
C ASP A 131 -6.52 -7.49 9.62
N HIS A 132 -5.30 -7.81 9.15
CA HIS A 132 -4.29 -8.62 9.85
C HIS A 132 -3.04 -7.83 10.26
N TYR A 133 -3.22 -6.55 10.65
CA TYR A 133 -2.10 -5.67 10.98
C TYR A 133 -1.32 -6.15 12.21
N PHE A 134 -1.99 -6.34 13.34
CA PHE A 134 -1.34 -6.59 14.64
C PHE A 134 -0.81 -8.03 14.77
N ASP A 135 -1.53 -9.01 14.21
CA ASP A 135 -1.12 -10.42 14.29
C ASP A 135 -0.06 -10.77 13.25
N THR A 136 -0.01 -10.11 12.09
CA THR A 136 0.88 -10.51 10.99
C THR A 136 1.81 -9.40 10.52
N PHE A 137 1.27 -8.31 9.95
CA PHE A 137 2.10 -7.38 9.19
C PHE A 137 3.04 -6.56 10.08
N GLN A 138 2.56 -6.05 11.21
CA GLN A 138 3.37 -5.27 12.15
C GLN A 138 4.55 -6.09 12.70
N PRO A 139 4.36 -7.28 13.32
CA PRO A 139 5.47 -8.02 13.90
C PRO A 139 6.47 -8.53 12.85
N LEU A 140 6.02 -8.91 11.64
CA LEU A 140 6.93 -9.37 10.58
C LEU A 140 7.70 -8.21 9.92
N LEU A 141 7.00 -7.15 9.51
CA LEU A 141 7.65 -6.02 8.82
C LEU A 141 8.55 -5.22 9.77
N SER A 142 8.22 -5.12 11.07
CA SER A 142 9.11 -4.49 12.06
C SER A 142 10.47 -5.19 12.13
N ARG A 143 10.46 -6.53 12.10
CA ARG A 143 11.67 -7.38 12.12
C ARG A 143 12.45 -7.34 10.80
N LEU A 144 11.81 -6.93 9.72
CA LEU A 144 12.44 -6.62 8.42
C LEU A 144 12.97 -5.18 8.34
N GLY A 145 12.89 -4.40 9.43
CA GLY A 145 13.44 -3.05 9.50
C GLY A 145 12.44 -1.92 9.22
N TYR A 146 11.17 -2.23 9.02
CA TYR A 146 10.14 -1.20 8.80
C TYR A 146 9.69 -0.55 10.11
N GLN A 147 9.47 0.76 10.09
CA GLN A 147 8.55 1.44 11.00
C GLN A 147 7.13 1.18 10.51
N CYS A 148 6.16 0.97 11.41
CA CYS A 148 4.80 0.61 11.05
C CYS A 148 3.78 1.60 11.65
N ALA A 149 2.79 2.00 10.86
CA ALA A 149 1.63 2.76 11.31
C ALA A 149 0.33 2.18 10.73
N PHE A 150 -0.75 2.18 11.52
CA PHE A 150 -2.06 1.67 11.14
C PHE A 150 -3.18 2.57 11.63
N LEU A 151 -4.22 2.68 10.81
CA LEU A 151 -5.44 3.41 11.14
C LEU A 151 -6.64 2.65 10.57
N SER A 152 -7.43 2.06 11.46
CA SER A 152 -8.65 1.33 11.11
C SER A 152 -9.78 2.27 10.69
N LYS A 153 -10.65 1.80 9.80
CA LYS A 153 -11.95 2.45 9.56
C LYS A 153 -12.78 2.40 10.86
N PRO A 154 -13.44 3.49 11.29
CA PRO A 154 -14.24 3.50 12.52
C PRO A 154 -15.34 2.44 12.57
N CYS A 155 -16.00 2.21 11.43
CA CYS A 155 -17.03 1.20 11.24
C CYS A 155 -16.66 0.33 10.03
N SER A 156 -15.60 -0.47 10.18
CA SER A 156 -15.15 -1.37 9.11
C SER A 156 -16.22 -2.40 8.72
N PRO A 157 -16.42 -2.67 7.42
CA PRO A 157 -17.32 -3.74 6.97
C PRO A 157 -16.83 -5.15 7.35
N CYS A 158 -15.58 -5.35 7.76
CA CYS A 158 -15.10 -6.66 8.21
C CYS A 158 -15.87 -7.13 9.45
N LEU A 159 -16.32 -6.19 10.29
CA LEU A 159 -17.04 -6.48 11.53
C LEU A 159 -18.41 -7.14 11.32
N ASP A 160 -18.97 -7.06 10.10
CA ASP A 160 -20.23 -7.75 9.78
C ASP A 160 -20.00 -9.21 9.32
N VAL A 161 -18.75 -9.65 9.20
CA VAL A 161 -18.40 -11.01 8.77
C VAL A 161 -18.15 -11.88 10.00
N GLU A 162 -18.73 -13.07 10.03
CA GLU A 162 -18.47 -14.04 11.10
C GLU A 162 -16.99 -14.45 11.10
N CYS A 163 -16.39 -14.65 12.28
CA CYS A 163 -14.97 -15.00 12.44
C CYS A 163 -13.98 -13.97 11.85
N ASN A 164 -14.36 -12.69 11.74
CA ASN A 164 -13.43 -11.63 11.32
C ASN A 164 -12.27 -11.42 12.32
N ASN A 165 -11.19 -10.80 11.83
CA ASN A 165 -10.01 -10.44 12.63
C ASN A 165 -10.02 -8.96 13.09
N GLY A 166 -11.21 -8.38 13.27
CA GLY A 166 -11.39 -6.97 13.60
C GLY A 166 -11.52 -6.05 12.38
N PRO A 167 -11.37 -4.72 12.57
CA PRO A 167 -11.61 -3.76 11.50
C PRO A 167 -10.43 -3.67 10.52
N ASP A 168 -10.73 -3.57 9.23
CA ASP A 168 -9.75 -3.20 8.22
C ASP A 168 -9.36 -1.71 8.32
N GLY A 169 -8.21 -1.36 7.73
CA GLY A 169 -7.71 0.00 7.70
C GLY A 169 -6.68 0.28 6.62
N CYS A 170 -6.12 1.48 6.69
CA CYS A 170 -4.89 1.82 5.97
C CYS A 170 -3.68 1.53 6.84
N ALA A 171 -2.59 1.09 6.22
CA ALA A 171 -1.29 0.95 6.87
C ALA A 171 -0.20 1.62 6.04
N LEU A 172 0.77 2.23 6.73
CA LEU A 172 1.92 2.89 6.12
C LEU A 172 3.18 2.38 6.82
N PHE A 173 4.10 1.82 6.03
CA PHE A 173 5.39 1.32 6.50
C PHE A 173 6.53 2.03 5.76
N PHE A 174 7.66 2.24 6.43
CA PHE A 174 8.88 2.71 5.77
C PHE A 174 10.14 2.12 6.41
N LEU A 175 11.23 1.95 5.65
CA LEU A 175 12.50 1.43 6.18
C LEU A 175 13.18 2.46 7.11
N LYS A 176 13.40 2.09 8.37
CA LYS A 176 14.00 2.95 9.42
C LYS A 176 15.40 3.43 9.06
N ASP A 177 16.19 2.58 8.40
CA ASP A 177 17.57 2.93 8.02
C ASP A 177 17.61 3.98 6.91
N ARG A 178 16.54 4.10 6.11
CA ARG A 178 16.45 5.06 5.00
C ARG A 178 15.77 6.36 5.37
N PHE A 179 14.83 6.33 6.30
CA PHE A 179 14.06 7.52 6.66
C PHE A 179 13.90 7.72 8.16
N THR A 180 13.90 8.98 8.57
CA THR A 180 13.51 9.39 9.92
C THR A 180 12.10 9.98 9.88
N LEU A 181 11.19 9.50 10.75
CA LEU A 181 9.86 10.10 10.91
C LEU A 181 9.98 11.47 11.58
N ILE A 182 9.40 12.49 10.95
CA ILE A 182 9.34 13.86 11.49
C ILE A 182 7.97 14.14 12.10
N ASN A 183 6.90 13.74 11.40
CA ASN A 183 5.53 13.92 11.86
C ASN A 183 4.62 12.81 11.33
N ASN A 184 3.60 12.44 12.11
CA ASN A 184 2.57 11.49 11.74
C ASN A 184 1.18 12.08 12.03
N THR A 185 0.32 12.12 11.01
CA THR A 185 -1.05 12.62 11.11
C THR A 185 -2.03 11.54 10.67
N ASN A 186 -2.94 11.16 11.58
CA ASN A 186 -4.05 10.25 11.29
C ASN A 186 -5.30 11.08 10.98
N ILE A 187 -5.86 10.92 9.78
CA ILE A 187 -6.99 11.70 9.29
C ILE A 187 -8.21 10.80 9.16
N ARG A 188 -9.28 11.17 9.87
CA ARG A 188 -10.64 10.69 9.55
C ARG A 188 -11.27 11.68 8.58
N LEU A 189 -11.41 11.26 7.33
CA LEU A 189 -11.85 12.10 6.23
C LEU A 189 -13.23 12.68 6.51
N THR A 190 -13.45 13.92 6.09
CA THR A 190 -14.76 14.57 6.14
C THR A 190 -15.37 14.72 4.76
N ALA A 191 -16.69 14.73 4.69
CA ALA A 191 -17.45 15.08 3.50
C ALA A 191 -18.54 16.05 3.94
N MET A 192 -18.55 17.25 3.36
CA MET A 192 -19.54 18.29 3.69
C MET A 192 -19.60 18.60 5.19
N LYS A 193 -18.43 18.68 5.86
CA LYS A 193 -18.26 18.90 7.31
C LYS A 193 -18.64 17.73 8.22
N PHE A 194 -19.05 16.58 7.67
CA PHE A 194 -19.36 15.38 8.45
C PHE A 194 -18.21 14.39 8.41
N LYS A 195 -17.86 13.80 9.56
CA LYS A 195 -16.86 12.74 9.66
C LYS A 195 -17.36 11.49 8.94
N THR A 196 -16.62 11.04 7.93
CA THR A 196 -16.93 9.84 7.15
C THR A 196 -16.40 8.58 7.83
N ASN A 197 -16.55 7.42 7.17
CA ASN A 197 -15.97 6.16 7.63
C ASN A 197 -14.57 5.91 7.07
N GLN A 198 -14.12 6.71 6.11
CA GLN A 198 -12.83 6.53 5.44
C GLN A 198 -11.74 7.31 6.18
N VAL A 199 -10.52 6.85 6.00
CA VAL A 199 -9.35 7.30 6.76
C VAL A 199 -8.16 7.47 5.84
N ALA A 200 -7.21 8.29 6.27
CA ALA A 200 -5.90 8.44 5.64
C ALA A 200 -4.81 8.54 6.72
N ILE A 201 -3.61 8.08 6.40
CA ILE A 201 -2.40 8.29 7.22
C ILE A 201 -1.48 9.17 6.39
N VAL A 202 -0.91 10.22 7.01
CA VAL A 202 0.07 11.11 6.38
C VAL A 202 1.31 11.18 7.26
N GLN A 203 2.48 10.91 6.70
CA GLN A 203 3.75 11.01 7.39
C GLN A 203 4.71 11.94 6.65
N THR A 204 5.34 12.84 7.40
CA THR A 204 6.49 13.62 6.92
C THR A 204 7.76 12.88 7.29
N LEU A 205 8.57 12.53 6.29
CA LEU A 205 9.78 11.75 6.41
C LEU A 205 10.99 12.58 5.98
N LYS A 206 12.12 12.38 6.67
CA LYS A 206 13.43 12.87 6.24
C LYS A 206 14.21 11.72 5.62
N CYS A 207 14.65 11.86 4.37
CA CYS A 207 15.60 10.95 3.76
C CYS A 207 16.96 11.07 4.45
N ASN A 208 17.45 9.98 5.03
CA ASN A 208 18.68 9.98 5.84
C ASN A 208 19.92 10.30 4.98
N GLU A 209 19.94 9.81 3.73
CA GLU A 209 21.03 10.03 2.78
C GLU A 209 21.12 11.50 2.31
N THR A 210 19.99 12.11 1.97
CA THR A 210 19.95 13.44 1.32
C THR A 210 19.61 14.58 2.26
N GLY A 211 19.09 14.28 3.46
CA GLY A 211 18.52 15.26 4.39
C GLY A 211 17.20 15.89 3.95
N LYS A 212 16.69 15.58 2.75
CA LYS A 212 15.46 16.18 2.21
C LYS A 212 14.22 15.65 2.93
N LEU A 213 13.26 16.54 3.16
CA LEU A 213 11.92 16.20 3.63
C LEU A 213 11.00 15.86 2.45
N PHE A 214 10.06 14.94 2.69
CA PHE A 214 8.93 14.67 1.82
C PHE A 214 7.78 14.08 2.65
N CYS A 215 6.57 14.18 2.15
CA CYS A 215 5.37 13.62 2.75
C CYS A 215 4.92 12.39 1.95
N VAL A 216 4.45 11.37 2.67
CA VAL A 216 3.74 10.22 2.09
C VAL A 216 2.37 10.11 2.73
N ALA A 217 1.36 9.90 1.90
CA ALA A 217 0.00 9.65 2.35
C ALA A 217 -0.53 8.33 1.80
N VAL A 218 -1.34 7.64 2.59
CA VAL A 218 -2.14 6.48 2.17
C VAL A 218 -3.60 6.71 2.51
N THR A 219 -4.51 6.35 1.60
CA THR A 219 -5.97 6.46 1.81
C THR A 219 -6.74 5.32 1.16
N HIS A 220 -7.99 5.14 1.58
CA HIS A 220 -8.96 4.26 0.94
C HIS A 220 -10.32 4.98 0.94
N LEU A 221 -10.77 5.47 -0.23
CA LEU A 221 -12.00 6.26 -0.36
C LEU A 221 -13.27 5.39 -0.39
N LYS A 222 -14.44 6.04 -0.43
CA LYS A 222 -15.74 5.37 -0.38
C LYS A 222 -15.97 4.48 -1.62
N ALA A 223 -16.08 3.18 -1.39
CA ALA A 223 -16.41 2.20 -2.40
C ALA A 223 -17.86 2.25 -2.94
N ARG A 224 -18.07 1.56 -4.07
CA ARG A 224 -19.33 1.35 -4.81
C ARG A 224 -19.80 2.57 -5.62
N ASN A 225 -20.56 2.30 -6.69
CA ASN A 225 -21.21 3.30 -7.53
C ASN A 225 -22.28 4.09 -6.76
N GLY A 226 -22.57 5.31 -7.19
CA GLY A 226 -23.52 6.23 -6.56
C GLY A 226 -22.92 7.05 -5.40
N TRP A 227 -21.61 6.98 -5.20
CA TRP A 227 -20.87 7.71 -4.16
C TRP A 227 -19.82 8.66 -4.74
N GLU A 228 -19.90 8.99 -6.03
CA GLU A 228 -18.94 9.81 -6.77
C GLU A 228 -18.78 11.20 -6.13
N THR A 229 -19.90 11.88 -5.83
CA THR A 229 -19.88 13.19 -5.14
C THR A 229 -19.33 13.09 -3.73
N PHE A 230 -19.56 11.96 -3.05
CA PHE A 230 -19.05 11.73 -1.70
C PHE A 230 -17.53 11.49 -1.73
N ARG A 231 -17.03 10.71 -2.69
CA ARG A 231 -15.59 10.54 -2.95
C ARG A 231 -14.93 11.88 -3.29
N SER A 232 -15.57 12.70 -4.11
CA SER A 232 -15.09 14.04 -4.43
C SER A 232 -14.96 14.92 -3.17
N ALA A 233 -15.97 14.91 -2.28
CA ALA A 233 -15.87 15.63 -1.02
C ALA A 233 -14.75 15.11 -0.10
N GLN A 234 -14.56 13.78 -0.04
CA GLN A 234 -13.45 13.16 0.69
C GLN A 234 -12.08 13.52 0.10
N GLY A 235 -11.96 13.55 -1.22
CA GLY A 235 -10.74 13.94 -1.91
C GLY A 235 -10.40 15.41 -1.67
N ALA A 236 -11.38 16.30 -1.70
CA ALA A 236 -11.20 17.70 -1.39
C ALA A 236 -10.71 17.92 0.05
N ASP A 237 -11.31 17.25 1.03
CA ASP A 237 -10.86 17.26 2.44
C ASP A 237 -9.42 16.74 2.57
N LEU A 238 -9.08 15.64 1.90
CA LEU A 238 -7.73 15.10 1.89
C LEU A 238 -6.73 16.11 1.29
N LEU A 239 -7.03 16.70 0.14
CA LEU A 239 -6.17 17.71 -0.50
C LEU A 239 -5.95 18.94 0.38
N GLU A 240 -6.98 19.41 1.10
CA GLU A 240 -6.86 20.54 2.03
C GLU A 240 -5.92 20.20 3.19
N ASN A 241 -6.07 19.03 3.80
CA ASN A 241 -5.16 18.56 4.86
C ASN A 241 -3.73 18.41 4.34
N LEU A 242 -3.55 17.81 3.16
CA LEU A 242 -2.23 17.62 2.55
C LEU A 242 -1.55 18.95 2.24
N LYS A 243 -2.31 19.96 1.78
CA LYS A 243 -1.81 21.31 1.55
C LYS A 243 -1.29 21.96 2.83
N GLN A 244 -2.02 21.83 3.94
CA GLN A 244 -1.56 22.33 5.23
C GLN A 244 -0.30 21.59 5.72
N ILE A 245 -0.29 20.25 5.65
CA ILE A 245 0.83 19.42 6.14
C ILE A 245 2.11 19.66 5.31
N THR A 246 1.97 19.86 4.00
CA THR A 246 3.10 20.10 3.09
C THR A 246 3.54 21.56 3.03
N GLN A 247 2.97 22.43 3.89
CA GLN A 247 3.26 23.86 3.92
C GLN A 247 3.04 24.48 2.53
N ASP A 248 1.83 24.32 1.98
CA ASP A 248 1.46 24.81 0.66
C ASP A 248 2.36 24.28 -0.49
N ALA A 249 2.64 22.97 -0.46
CA ALA A 249 3.49 22.26 -1.43
C ALA A 249 4.99 22.60 -1.40
N GLU A 250 5.49 23.22 -0.31
CA GLU A 250 6.94 23.38 -0.09
C GLU A 250 7.65 22.04 0.15
N ILE A 251 6.96 21.09 0.77
CA ILE A 251 7.44 19.72 1.00
C ILE A 251 6.91 18.80 -0.11
N PRO A 252 7.77 18.08 -0.87
CA PRO A 252 7.35 17.11 -1.87
C PRO A 252 6.37 16.07 -1.31
N LEU A 253 5.41 15.64 -2.11
CA LEU A 253 4.34 14.75 -1.68
C LEU A 253 4.21 13.53 -2.59
N ILE A 254 3.96 12.37 -1.99
CA ILE A 254 3.50 11.15 -2.64
C ILE A 254 2.17 10.73 -1.98
N VAL A 255 1.12 10.46 -2.76
CA VAL A 255 -0.17 9.96 -2.25
C VAL A 255 -0.49 8.64 -2.92
N CYS A 256 -0.58 7.59 -2.11
CA CYS A 256 -0.98 6.26 -2.50
C CYS A 256 -2.44 6.01 -2.06
N GLY A 257 -3.21 5.28 -2.85
CA GLY A 257 -4.49 4.79 -2.35
C GLY A 257 -5.36 4.10 -3.37
N ASP A 258 -6.32 3.36 -2.85
CA ASP A 258 -7.50 2.91 -3.59
C ASP A 258 -8.56 4.01 -3.48
N PHE A 259 -8.74 4.74 -4.57
CA PHE A 259 -9.66 5.85 -4.65
C PHE A 259 -11.09 5.39 -4.93
N ASN A 260 -11.30 4.11 -5.28
CA ASN A 260 -12.59 3.57 -5.71
C ASN A 260 -13.26 4.44 -6.80
N ALA A 261 -12.44 5.09 -7.63
CA ALA A 261 -12.87 6.03 -8.64
C ALA A 261 -12.04 5.85 -9.91
N GLU A 262 -12.73 5.76 -11.04
CA GLU A 262 -12.10 5.77 -12.36
C GLU A 262 -11.54 7.16 -12.70
N PRO A 263 -10.60 7.28 -13.66
CA PRO A 263 -10.02 8.57 -14.06
C PRO A 263 -11.02 9.60 -14.58
N THR A 264 -12.26 9.18 -14.87
CA THR A 264 -13.36 10.04 -15.32
C THR A 264 -14.10 10.74 -14.19
N GLU A 265 -13.89 10.35 -12.93
CA GLU A 265 -14.59 10.94 -11.79
C GLU A 265 -13.97 12.26 -11.32
N GLU A 266 -14.81 13.11 -10.71
CA GLU A 266 -14.39 14.45 -10.25
C GLU A 266 -13.28 14.38 -9.19
N VAL A 267 -13.24 13.33 -8.36
CA VAL A 267 -12.15 13.16 -7.38
C VAL A 267 -10.79 13.00 -8.03
N TYR A 268 -10.71 12.29 -9.16
CA TYR A 268 -9.47 12.16 -9.92
C TYR A 268 -9.07 13.52 -10.51
N LYS A 269 -10.04 14.22 -11.12
CA LYS A 269 -9.83 15.55 -11.68
C LYS A 269 -9.28 16.53 -10.63
N GLN A 270 -9.87 16.56 -9.44
CA GLN A 270 -9.43 17.39 -8.32
C GLN A 270 -7.97 17.15 -7.94
N PHE A 271 -7.52 15.91 -7.92
CA PHE A 271 -6.11 15.58 -7.65
C PHE A 271 -5.20 16.04 -8.79
N SER A 272 -5.60 15.78 -10.04
CA SER A 272 -4.81 16.15 -11.23
C SER A 272 -4.70 17.66 -11.46
N GLU A 273 -5.71 18.44 -11.07
CA GLU A 273 -5.78 19.89 -11.23
C GLU A 273 -5.43 20.65 -9.93
N SER A 274 -5.05 19.93 -8.88
CA SER A 274 -4.74 20.51 -7.57
C SER A 274 -3.57 21.51 -7.62
N SER A 275 -3.62 22.54 -6.78
CA SER A 275 -2.48 23.44 -6.54
C SER A 275 -1.25 22.75 -5.96
N LEU A 276 -1.38 21.51 -5.47
CA LEU A 276 -0.26 20.66 -5.05
C LEU A 276 0.57 20.12 -6.21
N ASN A 277 0.13 20.37 -7.45
CA ASN A 277 0.83 20.05 -8.69
C ASN A 277 1.20 18.56 -8.78
N LEU A 278 0.17 17.73 -8.58
CA LEU A 278 0.29 16.27 -8.57
C LEU A 278 0.14 15.72 -9.98
N ASN A 279 0.91 14.68 -10.27
CA ASN A 279 0.70 13.83 -11.44
C ASN A 279 0.55 12.38 -10.98
N SER A 280 -0.14 11.55 -11.76
CA SER A 280 -0.24 10.12 -11.50
C SER A 280 0.91 9.38 -12.19
N ALA A 281 1.65 8.59 -11.43
CA ALA A 281 2.87 7.94 -11.90
C ALA A 281 2.60 6.87 -12.97
N TYR A 282 1.49 6.14 -12.86
CA TYR A 282 1.20 5.00 -13.74
C TYR A 282 0.76 5.41 -15.16
N LYS A 283 0.39 6.68 -15.37
CA LYS A 283 0.24 7.26 -16.71
C LYS A 283 1.51 7.13 -17.56
N LEU A 284 2.68 7.13 -16.93
CA LEU A 284 3.97 7.08 -17.62
C LEU A 284 4.23 5.74 -18.32
N LEU A 285 3.45 4.70 -18.01
CA LEU A 285 3.49 3.43 -18.74
C LEU A 285 2.80 3.49 -20.10
N SER A 286 1.93 4.48 -20.35
CA SER A 286 1.31 4.64 -21.65
C SER A 286 2.29 5.24 -22.66
N THR A 287 2.07 4.95 -23.95
CA THR A 287 2.93 5.45 -25.04
C THR A 287 3.01 6.98 -25.12
N ASN A 288 1.96 7.67 -24.67
CA ASN A 288 1.92 9.14 -24.62
C ASN A 288 2.31 9.72 -23.25
N GLY A 289 2.51 8.89 -22.22
CA GLY A 289 2.76 9.31 -20.83
C GLY A 289 1.60 10.06 -20.16
N LEU A 290 0.41 10.04 -20.76
CA LEU A 290 -0.75 10.85 -20.37
C LEU A 290 -2.00 10.04 -20.03
N THR A 291 -2.03 8.75 -20.39
CA THR A 291 -3.20 7.90 -20.26
C THR A 291 -3.02 6.94 -19.09
N GLU A 292 -3.99 6.91 -18.18
CA GLU A 292 -4.01 5.97 -17.06
C GLU A 292 -4.03 4.51 -17.53
N PRO A 293 -3.57 3.55 -16.70
CA PRO A 293 -3.54 2.15 -17.09
C PRO A 293 -4.95 1.64 -17.41
N PRO A 294 -5.06 0.54 -18.18
CA PRO A 294 -6.35 -0.03 -18.54
C PRO A 294 -7.06 -0.70 -17.35
N TYR A 295 -6.34 -1.05 -16.29
CA TYR A 295 -6.88 -1.53 -15.03
C TYR A 295 -5.80 -1.48 -13.94
N THR A 296 -6.23 -1.45 -12.68
CA THR A 296 -5.44 -1.79 -11.50
C THR A 296 -6.09 -2.92 -10.71
N THR A 297 -7.36 -3.22 -10.98
CA THR A 297 -8.09 -4.35 -10.42
C THR A 297 -8.91 -5.06 -11.48
N TRP A 298 -8.97 -6.39 -11.41
CA TRP A 298 -9.71 -7.22 -12.36
C TRP A 298 -10.23 -8.49 -11.70
N LYS A 299 -11.55 -8.58 -11.50
CA LYS A 299 -12.21 -9.68 -10.78
C LYS A 299 -13.56 -10.05 -11.39
N ILE A 300 -14.10 -11.21 -11.00
CA ILE A 300 -15.44 -11.66 -11.41
C ILE A 300 -16.30 -11.90 -10.16
N ARG A 301 -17.45 -11.23 -10.10
CA ARG A 301 -18.43 -11.27 -9.01
C ARG A 301 -19.82 -11.64 -9.56
N PRO A 302 -20.85 -11.89 -8.73
CA PRO A 302 -22.19 -12.20 -9.23
C PRO A 302 -22.78 -11.09 -10.12
N SER A 303 -22.35 -9.83 -9.91
CA SER A 303 -22.72 -8.68 -10.73
C SER A 303 -22.06 -8.65 -12.11
N GLY A 304 -21.08 -9.52 -12.37
CA GLY A 304 -20.32 -9.58 -13.61
C GLY A 304 -18.81 -9.43 -13.40
N GLU A 305 -18.10 -9.41 -14.53
CA GLU A 305 -16.67 -9.12 -14.58
C GLU A 305 -16.42 -7.62 -14.41
N CYS A 306 -15.55 -7.26 -13.46
CA CYS A 306 -15.20 -5.89 -13.11
C CYS A 306 -13.72 -5.67 -13.40
N ARG A 307 -13.41 -4.71 -14.25
CA ARG A 307 -12.04 -4.35 -14.67
C ARG A 307 -11.92 -2.84 -14.68
N HIS A 308 -11.19 -2.28 -13.71
CA HIS A 308 -11.21 -0.86 -13.38
C HIS A 308 -9.83 -0.35 -12.98
N THR A 309 -9.60 0.95 -13.15
CA THR A 309 -8.42 1.66 -12.61
C THR A 309 -8.85 2.48 -11.42
N LEU A 310 -8.56 1.96 -10.22
CA LEU A 310 -8.99 2.55 -8.94
C LEU A 310 -7.81 2.94 -8.04
N ASP A 311 -6.62 2.40 -8.32
CA ASP A 311 -5.43 2.58 -7.51
C ASP A 311 -4.49 3.60 -8.15
N TYR A 312 -3.95 4.52 -7.35
CA TYR A 312 -3.09 5.58 -7.86
C TYR A 312 -1.87 5.79 -6.96
N ILE A 313 -0.76 6.18 -7.59
CA ILE A 313 0.40 6.79 -6.92
C ILE A 313 0.55 8.20 -7.49
N TRP A 314 0.01 9.18 -6.78
CA TRP A 314 0.19 10.59 -7.09
C TRP A 314 1.53 11.08 -6.55
N TYR A 315 2.19 11.99 -7.27
CA TYR A 315 3.45 12.57 -6.84
C TYR A 315 3.59 14.04 -7.25
N SER A 316 4.33 14.84 -6.46
CA SER A 316 4.67 16.22 -6.80
C SER A 316 5.59 16.29 -8.02
N GLN A 317 5.04 16.53 -9.21
CA GLN A 317 5.78 16.40 -10.48
C GLN A 317 6.92 17.41 -10.65
N GLN A 318 6.86 18.54 -9.93
CA GLN A 318 7.91 19.56 -9.96
C GLN A 318 9.13 19.20 -9.12
N THR A 319 8.98 18.35 -8.10
CA THR A 319 10.03 18.05 -7.11
C THR A 319 10.46 16.59 -7.09
N LEU A 320 9.69 15.71 -7.73
CA LEU A 320 9.98 14.28 -7.85
C LEU A 320 9.93 13.85 -9.32
N LYS A 321 10.79 12.90 -9.67
CA LYS A 321 10.79 12.15 -10.93
C LYS A 321 10.43 10.70 -10.67
N VAL A 322 9.83 10.06 -11.67
CA VAL A 322 9.60 8.61 -11.69
C VAL A 322 10.71 7.99 -12.52
N ASP A 323 11.58 7.22 -11.87
CA ASP A 323 12.69 6.50 -12.51
C ASP A 323 12.21 5.19 -13.14
N GLY A 324 11.16 4.58 -12.59
CA GLY A 324 10.61 3.34 -13.12
C GLY A 324 9.28 2.99 -12.48
N ALA A 325 8.51 2.16 -13.18
CA ALA A 325 7.24 1.67 -12.71
C ALA A 325 7.07 0.19 -13.08
N LEU A 326 6.46 -0.59 -12.18
CA LEU A 326 6.20 -2.01 -12.39
C LEU A 326 5.05 -2.18 -13.38
N SER A 327 5.31 -2.90 -14.48
CA SER A 327 4.34 -3.17 -15.55
C SER A 327 3.08 -3.87 -15.03
N LEU A 328 1.98 -3.81 -15.79
CA LEU A 328 0.77 -4.59 -15.49
C LEU A 328 0.83 -5.95 -16.18
N LEU A 329 -0.01 -6.88 -15.73
CA LEU A 329 -0.18 -8.17 -16.40
C LEU A 329 -1.02 -8.02 -17.67
N THR A 330 -0.75 -8.84 -18.68
CA THR A 330 -1.66 -8.99 -19.82
C THR A 330 -2.86 -9.86 -19.46
N GLU A 331 -3.89 -9.87 -20.31
CA GLU A 331 -5.05 -10.75 -20.14
C GLU A 331 -4.66 -12.23 -20.15
N GLU A 332 -3.66 -12.61 -20.95
CA GLU A 332 -3.16 -13.99 -21.01
C GLU A 332 -2.45 -14.37 -19.71
N GLN A 333 -1.67 -13.44 -19.13
CA GLN A 333 -0.95 -13.67 -17.88
C GLN A 333 -1.88 -13.73 -16.66
N ILE A 334 -2.95 -12.91 -16.65
CA ILE A 334 -3.93 -12.90 -15.55
C ILE A 334 -4.81 -14.16 -15.55
N GLY A 335 -4.99 -14.77 -16.72
CA GLY A 335 -5.82 -15.96 -16.91
C GLY A 335 -7.33 -15.65 -16.94
N PRO A 336 -8.16 -16.63 -17.35
CA PRO A 336 -9.59 -16.42 -17.60
C PRO A 336 -10.41 -16.15 -16.33
N ASN A 337 -9.93 -16.61 -15.17
CA ASN A 337 -10.64 -16.45 -13.89
C ASN A 337 -10.30 -15.15 -13.16
N ARG A 338 -9.35 -14.37 -13.71
CA ARG A 338 -8.91 -13.07 -13.19
C ARG A 338 -8.37 -13.21 -11.75
N LEU A 339 -8.51 -12.16 -10.94
CA LEU A 339 -8.01 -12.10 -9.58
C LEU A 339 -9.15 -12.16 -8.54
N PRO A 340 -8.89 -12.61 -7.30
CA PRO A 340 -7.66 -13.28 -6.84
C PRO A 340 -7.56 -14.73 -7.35
N SER A 341 -6.41 -15.38 -7.17
CA SER A 341 -6.17 -16.75 -7.62
C SER A 341 -5.12 -17.46 -6.76
N PHE A 342 -4.82 -18.73 -7.05
CA PHE A 342 -3.73 -19.45 -6.36
C PHE A 342 -2.35 -18.79 -6.52
N ASN A 343 -2.19 -17.89 -7.50
CA ASN A 343 -0.93 -17.22 -7.82
C ASN A 343 -0.86 -15.79 -7.31
N TYR A 344 -1.99 -15.22 -6.87
CA TYR A 344 -2.08 -13.81 -6.57
C TYR A 344 -3.17 -13.52 -5.52
N PRO A 345 -2.85 -12.87 -4.39
CA PRO A 345 -3.69 -12.89 -3.20
C PRO A 345 -4.80 -11.84 -3.17
N SER A 346 -4.73 -10.82 -4.02
CA SER A 346 -5.67 -9.70 -4.01
C SER A 346 -6.38 -9.57 -5.36
N ASP A 347 -7.56 -8.97 -5.40
CA ASP A 347 -8.20 -8.58 -6.65
C ASP A 347 -7.61 -7.31 -7.28
N HIS A 348 -6.69 -6.62 -6.58
CA HIS A 348 -5.95 -5.46 -7.05
C HIS A 348 -4.48 -5.82 -7.30
N LEU A 349 -3.90 -5.36 -8.41
CA LEU A 349 -2.47 -5.44 -8.65
C LEU A 349 -1.71 -4.42 -7.79
N SER A 350 -0.56 -4.82 -7.27
CA SER A 350 0.35 -3.92 -6.58
C SER A 350 0.89 -2.88 -7.57
N LEU A 351 0.93 -1.62 -7.17
CA LEU A 351 1.58 -0.56 -7.92
C LEU A 351 2.93 -0.28 -7.28
N VAL A 352 4.02 -0.29 -8.05
CA VAL A 352 5.37 -0.05 -7.53
C VAL A 352 6.10 0.93 -8.44
N CYS A 353 6.59 2.02 -7.86
CA CYS A 353 7.35 3.04 -8.56
C CYS A 353 8.65 3.39 -7.83
N ASP A 354 9.70 3.66 -8.59
CA ASP A 354 10.95 4.23 -8.09
C ASP A 354 10.95 5.74 -8.31
N PHE A 355 11.17 6.51 -7.25
CA PHE A 355 11.20 7.97 -7.29
C PHE A 355 12.58 8.54 -7.01
N THR A 356 12.91 9.67 -7.62
CA THR A 356 14.09 10.48 -7.29
C THR A 356 13.70 11.93 -7.07
N PHE A 357 14.43 12.65 -6.22
CA PHE A 357 14.22 14.08 -6.07
C PHE A 357 14.74 14.81 -7.31
N ASN A 358 13.96 15.76 -7.81
CA ASN A 358 14.45 16.69 -8.81
C ASN A 358 15.59 17.52 -8.23
N GLU A 359 16.67 17.61 -8.99
CA GLU A 359 17.65 18.65 -8.78
C GLU A 359 17.05 19.95 -9.30
N ASN A 360 16.74 20.87 -8.39
CA ASN A 360 16.57 22.25 -8.78
C ASN A 360 17.93 22.94 -8.63
N PRO A 361 18.57 23.38 -9.73
CA PRO A 361 19.76 24.23 -9.65
C PRO A 361 19.51 25.54 -8.89
N GLU A 362 18.25 26.00 -8.80
CA GLU A 362 17.95 27.37 -8.37
C GLU A 362 17.62 27.56 -6.88
N LYS A 363 17.48 26.50 -6.06
CA LYS A 363 17.28 26.66 -4.61
C LYS A 363 18.60 26.80 -3.81
N PHE A 364 19.76 26.60 -4.44
CA PHE A 364 21.06 26.79 -3.79
C PHE A 364 21.53 28.25 -3.71
N LEU A 365 20.76 29.21 -4.25
CA LEU A 365 21.11 30.64 -4.22
C LEU A 365 20.38 31.45 -3.13
N ARG A 366 19.54 30.85 -2.27
CA ARG A 366 18.81 31.58 -1.21
C ARG A 366 19.09 31.17 0.22
N LEU A 367 20.07 30.28 0.45
CA LEU A 367 20.49 29.88 1.80
C LEU A 367 21.95 30.25 2.12
N SER A 368 22.59 31.06 1.26
CA SER A 368 23.91 31.66 1.52
C SER A 368 23.86 33.17 1.83
N GLU A 369 22.67 33.75 1.98
CA GLU A 369 22.47 35.17 2.34
C GLU A 369 21.39 35.35 3.43
N ILE A 370 21.51 34.62 4.55
CA ILE A 370 20.91 35.02 5.83
C ILE A 370 21.91 34.79 6.96
#